data_AF-A0A2N6DNJ4-F1
#
_entry.id   AF-A0A2N6DNJ4-F1
#
_cell.length_a   1.000
_cell.length_b   1.000
_cell.length_c   1.000
_cell.angle_alpha   90.00
_cell.angle_beta   90.00
_cell.angle_gamma   90.00
#
_symmetry.space_group_name_H-M   'P 1'
#
loop_
_entity.id
_entity.type
_entity.pdbx_description
1 polymer ?
#
loop_
_entity_poly.entity_id
_entity_poly.type
_entity_poly.pdbx_seq_one_letter_code
_entity_poly.pdbx_strand_id
1 'polypeptide(L)'
;QQGLQGISFGPFLIKQVVTSLQRGFPNLRIFSTLSPIPGFRSWLVTQLAQTERIADVELIAELVAQGAGEMGTQAELAAMVDHPQWPASQSAVAMKEPLLRLAATYLHQRRDKDSAPLDPVARFHLGNGARIEQLNWQGDISPKGLREACGLMVNYQYRLKEIEKNIEAYAAERTIAVSSRVKSLLRGHEEQRGLSRLGRFLPRKGGSGESSDSQS
;
A
#
# COMPACT_ATOMS: atom_id res chain seq x y z
N GLN A 1 6.56 5.67 26.76
CA GLN A 1 7.93 6.02 27.24
C GLN A 1 8.84 6.18 26.03
N GLN A 2 9.48 7.35 25.86
CA GLN A 2 10.48 7.57 24.79
C GLN A 2 11.80 6.81 25.05
N GLY A 3 12.09 6.42 26.30
CA GLY A 3 13.33 5.73 26.69
C GLY A 3 13.49 4.27 26.25
N LEU A 4 12.52 3.70 25.53
CA LEU A 4 12.59 2.34 24.98
C LEU A 4 12.73 2.31 23.45
N GLN A 5 12.82 3.47 22.79
CA GLN A 5 13.06 3.54 21.34
C GLN A 5 14.41 2.90 21.01
N GLY A 6 14.38 1.66 20.50
CA GLY A 6 15.56 0.89 20.12
C GLY A 6 15.84 -0.35 20.97
N ILE A 7 15.15 -0.55 22.11
CA ILE A 7 15.25 -1.79 22.87
C ILE A 7 14.37 -2.85 22.19
N SER A 8 14.99 -3.70 21.37
CA SER A 8 14.33 -4.88 20.83
C SER A 8 14.15 -5.90 21.95
N PHE A 9 12.90 -6.18 22.35
CA PHE A 9 12.56 -7.29 23.26
C PHE A 9 12.78 -8.68 22.62
N GLY A 10 13.60 -8.75 21.57
CA GLY A 10 13.86 -9.94 20.77
C GLY A 10 12.70 -10.27 19.80
N PRO A 11 12.97 -11.12 18.78
CA PRO A 11 12.00 -11.48 17.75
C PRO A 11 10.86 -12.41 18.23
N PHE A 12 10.61 -12.50 19.54
CA PHE A 12 9.72 -13.51 20.12
C PHE A 12 8.62 -12.96 21.02
N LEU A 13 8.49 -11.63 21.15
CA LEU A 13 7.44 -11.03 21.98
C LEU A 13 6.06 -11.56 21.56
N ILE A 14 5.76 -11.53 20.26
CA ILE A 14 4.46 -12.00 19.77
C ILE A 14 4.35 -13.52 19.79
N LYS A 15 5.45 -14.25 19.58
CA LYS A 15 5.45 -15.72 19.72
C LYS A 15 5.03 -16.14 21.14
N GLN A 16 5.54 -15.48 22.18
CA GLN A 16 5.16 -15.75 23.56
C GLN A 16 3.66 -15.50 23.81
N VAL A 17 3.15 -14.38 23.30
CA VAL A 17 1.72 -14.03 23.40
C VAL A 17 0.84 -15.07 22.70
N VAL A 18 1.17 -15.44 21.45
CA VAL A 18 0.43 -16.44 20.68
C VAL A 18 0.43 -17.81 21.39
N THR A 19 1.58 -18.26 21.88
CA THR A 19 1.71 -19.52 22.62
C THR A 19 0.96 -19.51 23.95
N SER A 20 0.90 -18.36 24.63
CA SER A 20 0.12 -18.19 25.86
C SER A 20 -1.38 -18.28 25.58
N LEU A 21 -1.86 -17.54 24.57
CA LEU A 21 -3.26 -17.56 24.16
C LEU A 21 -3.71 -18.95 23.70
N GLN A 22 -2.88 -19.67 22.96
CA GLN A 22 -3.22 -21.02 22.50
C GLN A 22 -3.33 -22.03 23.65
N ARG A 23 -2.58 -21.85 24.74
CA ARG A 23 -2.71 -22.67 25.95
C ARG A 23 -4.06 -22.42 26.65
N GLY A 24 -4.48 -21.16 26.75
CA GLY A 24 -5.78 -20.80 27.34
C GLY A 24 -6.98 -21.09 26.43
N PHE A 25 -6.78 -21.06 25.12
CA PHE A 25 -7.82 -21.24 24.11
C PHE A 25 -7.33 -22.20 23.00
N PRO A 26 -7.39 -23.53 23.22
CA PRO A 26 -6.83 -24.53 22.28
C PRO A 26 -7.42 -24.49 20.86
N ASN A 27 -8.64 -23.96 20.73
CA ASN A 27 -9.34 -23.81 19.46
C ASN A 27 -9.04 -22.49 18.74
N LEU A 28 -8.27 -21.57 19.34
CA LEU A 28 -7.86 -20.34 18.69
C LEU A 28 -6.76 -20.64 17.65
N ARG A 29 -7.10 -20.50 16.37
CA ARG A 29 -6.21 -20.87 15.24
C ARG A 29 -5.62 -19.69 14.48
N ILE A 30 -6.26 -18.53 14.54
CA ILE A 30 -5.91 -17.36 13.73
C ILE A 30 -5.46 -16.23 14.64
N PHE A 31 -4.24 -15.76 14.41
CA PHE A 31 -3.64 -14.64 15.13
C PHE A 31 -3.26 -13.58 14.10
N SER A 32 -3.85 -12.40 14.20
CA SER A 32 -3.59 -11.30 13.28
C SER A 32 -3.74 -9.96 13.97
N THR A 33 -3.06 -8.95 13.43
CA THR A 33 -3.16 -7.56 13.87
C THR A 33 -4.01 -6.76 12.90
N LEU A 34 -4.47 -5.59 13.33
CA LEU A 34 -4.92 -4.52 12.44
C LEU A 34 -4.00 -3.33 12.71
N SER A 35 -3.06 -3.09 11.80
CA SER A 35 -1.92 -2.19 12.01
C SER A 35 -1.96 -0.98 11.07
N PRO A 36 -1.49 0.20 11.50
CA PRO A 36 -1.35 1.37 10.63
C PRO A 36 -0.20 1.18 9.63
N ILE A 37 -0.19 2.00 8.58
CA ILE A 37 0.87 2.04 7.54
C ILE A 37 1.54 3.43 7.54
N PRO A 38 2.23 3.81 8.63
CA PRO A 38 2.72 5.18 8.78
C PRO A 38 3.75 5.53 7.71
N GLY A 39 3.49 6.63 7.00
CA GLY A 39 4.39 7.16 5.97
C GLY A 39 3.99 6.78 4.55
N PHE A 40 2.96 5.95 4.35
CA PHE A 40 2.47 5.63 3.02
C PHE A 40 1.99 6.88 2.26
N ARG A 41 1.19 7.76 2.89
CA ARG A 41 0.73 9.00 2.22
C ARG A 41 1.91 9.88 1.82
N SER A 42 2.89 10.06 2.72
CA SER A 42 4.09 10.85 2.41
C SER A 42 4.88 10.25 1.25
N TRP A 43 5.04 8.93 1.23
CA TRP A 43 5.69 8.23 0.12
C TRP A 43 4.94 8.45 -1.20
N LEU A 44 3.61 8.36 -1.18
CA LEU A 44 2.77 8.55 -2.37
C LEU A 44 2.87 10.00 -2.90
N VAL A 45 2.88 10.99 -2.01
CA VAL A 45 3.12 12.40 -2.40
C VAL A 45 4.48 12.54 -3.10
N THR A 46 5.53 11.89 -2.59
CA THR A 46 6.84 11.86 -3.26
C THR A 46 6.76 11.20 -4.63
N GLN A 47 6.01 10.11 -4.81
CA GLN A 47 5.83 9.48 -6.12
C GLN A 47 5.07 10.40 -7.09
N LEU A 48 4.05 11.11 -6.63
CA LEU A 48 3.27 12.06 -7.45
C LEU A 48 4.11 13.26 -7.92
N ALA A 49 5.14 13.64 -7.15
CA ALA A 49 6.06 14.71 -7.54
C ALA A 49 7.09 14.29 -8.61
N GLN A 50 7.21 13.01 -8.93
CA GLN A 50 8.15 12.54 -9.95
C GLN A 50 7.62 12.84 -11.36
N THR A 51 8.54 13.16 -12.29
CA THR A 51 8.23 13.37 -13.71
C THR A 51 7.86 12.06 -14.39
N GLU A 52 8.59 10.98 -14.09
CA GLU A 52 8.29 9.65 -14.61
C GLU A 52 7.52 8.87 -13.56
N ARG A 53 6.25 8.60 -13.85
CA ARG A 53 5.34 7.89 -12.95
C ARG A 53 5.01 6.50 -13.47
N ILE A 54 4.76 5.62 -12.52
CA ILE A 54 4.13 4.32 -12.80
C ILE A 54 2.63 4.52 -13.06
N ALA A 55 2.01 3.57 -13.78
CA ALA A 55 0.62 3.66 -14.22
C ALA A 55 -0.35 3.97 -13.08
N ASP A 56 -0.23 3.28 -11.94
CA ASP A 56 -1.09 3.54 -10.77
C ASP A 56 -0.88 4.95 -10.18
N VAL A 57 0.35 5.48 -10.18
CA VAL A 57 0.61 6.85 -9.68
C VAL A 57 0.05 7.89 -10.64
N GLU A 58 0.14 7.65 -11.96
CA GLU A 58 -0.46 8.51 -12.97
C GLU A 58 -1.99 8.52 -12.86
N LEU A 59 -2.61 7.35 -12.70
CA LEU A 59 -4.05 7.24 -12.47
C LEU A 59 -4.49 7.98 -11.21
N ILE A 60 -3.72 7.90 -10.12
CA ILE A 60 -4.00 8.70 -8.92
C ILE A 60 -3.91 10.19 -9.22
N ALA A 61 -2.89 10.65 -9.97
CA ALA A 61 -2.75 12.06 -10.33
C ALA A 61 -3.96 12.58 -11.14
N GLU A 62 -4.43 11.81 -12.13
CA GLU A 62 -5.62 12.12 -12.91
C GLU A 62 -6.88 12.21 -12.03
N LEU A 63 -7.08 11.24 -11.15
CA LEU A 63 -8.23 11.19 -10.24
C LEU A 63 -8.19 12.33 -9.20
N VAL A 64 -7.00 12.76 -8.74
CA VAL A 64 -6.84 13.94 -7.88
C VAL A 64 -7.30 15.20 -8.62
N ALA A 65 -6.87 15.37 -9.88
CA ALA A 65 -7.24 16.54 -10.68
C ALA A 65 -8.75 16.62 -10.95
N GLN A 66 -9.39 15.47 -11.22
CA GLN A 66 -10.84 15.38 -11.44
C GLN A 66 -11.63 15.63 -10.14
N GLY A 67 -11.29 14.91 -9.06
CA GLY A 67 -12.00 14.97 -7.79
C GLY A 67 -11.93 16.34 -7.10
N ALA A 68 -10.85 17.07 -7.30
CA ALA A 68 -10.68 18.41 -6.74
C ALA A 68 -11.76 19.39 -7.23
N GLY A 69 -12.14 19.33 -8.51
CA GLY A 69 -13.23 20.14 -9.07
C GLY A 69 -14.59 19.78 -8.49
N GLU A 70 -14.88 18.49 -8.33
CA GLU A 70 -16.14 17.99 -7.75
C GLU A 70 -16.30 18.37 -6.28
N MET A 71 -15.20 18.33 -5.51
CA MET A 71 -15.20 18.57 -4.07
C MET A 71 -14.92 20.03 -3.70
N GLY A 72 -14.64 20.90 -4.67
CA GLY A 72 -14.32 22.32 -4.43
C GLY A 72 -13.06 22.51 -3.59
N THR A 73 -12.05 21.65 -3.77
CA THR A 73 -10.79 21.66 -3.02
C THR A 73 -9.58 21.80 -3.95
N GLN A 74 -8.38 21.91 -3.40
CA GLN A 74 -7.15 21.98 -4.19
C GLN A 74 -6.88 20.65 -4.89
N ALA A 75 -6.27 20.71 -6.08
CA ALA A 75 -5.84 19.55 -6.89
C ALA A 75 -4.59 18.86 -6.30
N GLU A 76 -4.65 18.55 -5.02
CA GLU A 76 -3.60 17.91 -4.25
C GLU A 76 -4.18 16.71 -3.49
N LEU A 77 -3.46 15.58 -3.51
CA LEU A 77 -3.88 14.38 -2.78
C LEU A 77 -4.19 14.68 -1.31
N ALA A 78 -3.38 15.54 -0.70
CA ALA A 78 -3.55 15.94 0.69
C ALA A 78 -4.88 16.65 0.94
N ALA A 79 -5.16 17.71 0.19
CA ALA A 79 -6.38 18.50 0.31
C ALA A 79 -7.63 17.67 0.02
N MET A 80 -7.55 16.74 -0.92
CA MET A 80 -8.65 15.86 -1.27
C MET A 80 -8.90 14.80 -0.19
N VAL A 81 -7.87 14.12 0.31
CA VAL A 81 -7.99 13.06 1.35
C VAL A 81 -8.39 13.63 2.71
N ASP A 82 -8.00 14.87 3.03
CA ASP A 82 -8.36 15.53 4.28
C ASP A 82 -9.77 16.14 4.25
N HIS A 83 -10.44 16.17 3.10
CA HIS A 83 -11.79 16.70 2.97
C HIS A 83 -12.81 15.79 3.68
N PRO A 84 -13.78 16.32 4.46
CA PRO A 84 -14.73 15.50 5.23
C PRO A 84 -15.55 14.49 4.41
N GLN A 85 -15.86 14.83 3.15
CA GLN A 85 -16.62 13.96 2.25
C GLN A 85 -15.75 12.93 1.51
N TRP A 86 -14.42 12.97 1.67
CA TRP A 86 -13.49 12.07 0.99
C TRP A 86 -13.89 10.59 1.08
N PRO A 87 -14.14 10.00 2.27
CA PRO A 87 -14.35 8.54 2.35
C PRO A 87 -15.54 8.04 1.54
N ALA A 88 -16.51 8.91 1.23
CA ALA A 88 -17.71 8.58 0.47
C ALA A 88 -17.72 9.15 -0.95
N SER A 89 -16.65 9.82 -1.40
CA SER A 89 -16.61 10.46 -2.72
C SER A 89 -16.43 9.44 -3.85
N GLN A 90 -16.89 9.80 -5.05
CA GLN A 90 -16.69 8.99 -6.26
C GLN A 90 -15.19 8.80 -6.56
N SER A 91 -14.38 9.84 -6.32
CA SER A 91 -12.92 9.77 -6.45
C SER A 91 -12.31 8.76 -5.49
N ALA A 92 -12.79 8.67 -4.24
CA ALA A 92 -12.30 7.66 -3.30
C ALA A 92 -12.61 6.22 -3.73
N VAL A 93 -13.81 6.00 -4.30
CA VAL A 93 -14.18 4.70 -4.89
C VAL A 93 -13.23 4.35 -6.04
N ALA A 94 -12.98 5.29 -6.96
CA ALA A 94 -12.08 5.09 -8.09
C ALA A 94 -10.61 4.89 -7.66
N MET A 95 -10.18 5.54 -6.59
CA MET A 95 -8.80 5.43 -6.07
C MET A 95 -8.54 4.15 -5.26
N LYS A 96 -9.57 3.41 -4.84
CA LYS A 96 -9.42 2.25 -3.96
C LYS A 96 -8.39 1.23 -4.47
N GLU A 97 -8.57 0.74 -5.70
CA GLU A 97 -7.69 -0.28 -6.26
C GLU A 97 -6.24 0.18 -6.48
N PRO A 98 -5.99 1.33 -7.15
CA PRO A 98 -4.62 1.81 -7.30
C PRO A 98 -3.96 2.11 -5.94
N LEU A 99 -4.69 2.65 -4.96
CA LEU A 99 -4.14 2.84 -3.61
C LEU A 99 -3.77 1.50 -2.94
N LEU A 100 -4.56 0.44 -3.10
CA LEU A 100 -4.22 -0.88 -2.58
C LEU A 100 -2.98 -1.48 -3.26
N ARG A 101 -2.84 -1.34 -4.59
CA ARG A 101 -1.64 -1.80 -5.31
C ARG A 101 -0.39 -1.01 -4.89
N LEU A 102 -0.52 0.31 -4.79
CA LEU A 102 0.57 1.19 -4.35
C LEU A 102 0.99 0.93 -2.90
N ALA A 103 0.03 0.69 -2.00
CA ALA A 103 0.33 0.31 -0.62
C ALA A 103 1.04 -1.05 -0.54
N ALA A 104 0.67 -2.02 -1.39
CA ALA A 104 1.40 -3.29 -1.49
C ALA A 104 2.85 -3.05 -1.95
N THR A 105 3.04 -2.22 -2.98
CA THR A 105 4.38 -1.81 -3.47
C THR A 105 5.19 -1.14 -2.37
N TYR A 106 4.62 -0.17 -1.65
CA TYR A 106 5.26 0.52 -0.53
C TYR A 106 5.71 -0.45 0.57
N LEU A 107 4.83 -1.35 0.99
CA LEU A 107 5.13 -2.35 2.02
C LEU A 107 6.16 -3.40 1.57
N HIS A 108 6.33 -3.59 0.26
CA HIS A 108 7.34 -4.48 -0.32
C HIS A 108 8.65 -3.77 -0.66
N GLN A 109 8.66 -2.43 -0.67
CA GLN A 109 9.84 -1.64 -0.96
C GLN A 109 10.85 -1.71 0.20
N ARG A 110 12.12 -1.86 -0.17
CA ARG A 110 13.25 -1.92 0.76
C ARG A 110 13.99 -0.59 0.80
N ARG A 111 14.60 -0.31 1.95
CA ARG A 111 15.52 0.82 2.12
C ARG A 111 16.89 0.45 1.56
N ASP A 112 17.57 1.43 0.96
CA ASP A 112 18.90 1.20 0.39
C ASP A 112 19.95 0.86 1.46
N LYS A 113 19.86 1.47 2.65
CA LYS A 113 20.92 1.37 3.67
C LYS A 113 21.10 -0.03 4.29
N ASP A 114 20.02 -0.80 4.41
CA ASP A 114 19.98 -2.03 5.21
C ASP A 114 19.04 -3.11 4.62
N SER A 115 18.49 -2.87 3.43
CA SER A 115 17.50 -3.72 2.76
C SER A 115 16.24 -4.00 3.59
N ALA A 116 16.03 -3.35 4.74
CA ALA A 116 14.84 -3.55 5.54
C ALA A 116 13.62 -2.89 4.85
N PRO A 117 12.39 -3.38 5.09
CA PRO A 117 11.16 -2.72 4.63
C PRO A 117 11.15 -1.22 4.95
N LEU A 118 10.63 -0.39 4.04
CA LEU A 118 10.47 1.06 4.27
C LEU A 118 9.63 1.34 5.53
N ASP A 119 8.50 0.65 5.65
CA ASP A 119 7.53 0.87 6.72
C ASP A 119 8.05 0.36 8.08
N PRO A 120 8.07 1.20 9.14
CA PRO A 120 8.54 0.80 10.47
C PRO A 120 7.69 -0.28 11.14
N VAL A 121 6.38 -0.29 10.91
CA VAL A 121 5.44 -1.24 11.50
C VAL A 121 5.59 -2.61 10.83
N ALA A 122 5.82 -2.64 9.52
CA ALA A 122 6.20 -3.82 8.77
C ALA A 122 7.47 -4.44 9.31
N ARG A 123 8.52 -3.63 9.55
CA ARG A 123 9.78 -4.13 10.15
C ARG A 123 9.53 -4.81 11.49
N PHE A 124 8.69 -4.23 12.34
CA PHE A 124 8.34 -4.81 13.64
C PHE A 124 7.63 -6.16 13.49
N HIS A 125 6.57 -6.24 12.69
CA HIS A 125 5.77 -7.46 12.58
C HIS A 125 6.51 -8.58 11.84
N LEU A 126 7.22 -8.26 10.75
CA LEU A 126 8.05 -9.23 10.00
C LEU A 126 9.20 -9.74 10.88
N GLY A 127 9.83 -8.87 11.67
CA GLY A 127 10.84 -9.27 12.65
C GLY A 127 10.32 -10.17 13.77
N ASN A 128 9.01 -10.20 14.00
CA ASN A 128 8.34 -11.13 14.92
C ASN A 128 7.76 -12.37 14.21
N GLY A 129 8.09 -12.59 12.93
CA GLY A 129 7.69 -13.77 12.17
C GLY A 129 6.29 -13.71 11.55
N ALA A 130 5.67 -12.53 11.51
CA ALA A 130 4.42 -12.36 10.79
C ALA A 130 4.65 -12.37 9.27
N ARG A 131 3.54 -12.46 8.53
CA ARG A 131 3.49 -12.11 7.10
C ARG A 131 2.47 -11.01 6.86
N ILE A 132 2.66 -10.23 5.81
CA ILE A 132 1.64 -9.28 5.33
C ILE A 132 0.49 -10.10 4.74
N GLU A 133 -0.67 -10.06 5.40
CA GLU A 133 -1.80 -10.92 5.05
C GLU A 133 -2.78 -10.24 4.10
N GLN A 134 -3.18 -9.01 4.42
CA GLN A 134 -4.27 -8.31 3.75
C GLN A 134 -4.13 -6.80 3.94
N LEU A 135 -4.43 -6.03 2.89
CA LEU A 135 -4.63 -4.59 2.96
C LEU A 135 -6.11 -4.28 3.11
N ASN A 136 -6.43 -3.30 3.94
CA ASN A 136 -7.78 -2.92 4.32
C ASN A 136 -8.06 -1.50 3.83
N TRP A 137 -8.99 -1.37 2.90
CA TRP A 137 -9.56 -0.10 2.49
C TRP A 137 -10.41 0.50 3.60
N GLN A 138 -10.22 1.79 3.91
CA GLN A 138 -10.93 2.49 4.99
C GLN A 138 -10.85 1.76 6.34
N GLY A 139 -9.69 1.20 6.67
CA GLY A 139 -9.43 0.58 7.97
C GLY A 139 -9.36 1.60 9.12
N ASP A 140 -8.92 2.82 8.83
CA ASP A 140 -8.90 3.93 9.79
C ASP A 140 -9.24 5.26 9.10
N ILE A 141 -10.52 5.64 9.12
CA ILE A 141 -10.99 6.93 8.57
C ILE A 141 -10.84 8.10 9.54
N SER A 142 -10.16 7.92 10.68
CA SER A 142 -9.84 9.05 11.56
C SER A 142 -8.91 10.04 10.84
N PRO A 143 -8.86 11.31 11.28
CA PRO A 143 -7.92 12.28 10.71
C PRO A 143 -6.45 11.80 10.74
N LYS A 144 -6.09 10.96 11.71
CA LYS A 144 -4.75 10.36 11.79
C LYS A 144 -4.54 9.31 10.69
N GLY A 145 -5.45 8.35 10.55
CA GLY A 145 -5.35 7.30 9.53
C GLY A 145 -5.34 7.84 8.10
N LEU A 146 -6.13 8.90 7.84
CA LEU A 146 -6.11 9.63 6.57
C LEU A 146 -4.77 10.32 6.30
N ARG A 147 -4.16 10.95 7.32
CA ARG A 147 -2.83 11.57 7.21
C ARG A 147 -1.68 10.59 7.07
N GLU A 148 -1.77 9.42 7.71
CA GLU A 148 -0.69 8.44 7.67
C GLU A 148 -0.71 7.60 6.38
N ALA A 149 -1.90 7.18 5.95
CA ALA A 149 -2.02 6.14 4.93
C ALA A 149 -3.30 6.25 4.05
N CYS A 150 -3.90 7.43 3.92
CA CYS A 150 -5.16 7.62 3.17
C CYS A 150 -6.29 6.69 3.67
N GLY A 151 -6.27 6.35 4.96
CA GLY A 151 -7.23 5.46 5.61
C GLY A 151 -6.98 3.97 5.41
N LEU A 152 -5.86 3.58 4.78
CA LEU A 152 -5.47 2.18 4.66
C LEU A 152 -4.91 1.63 5.98
N MET A 153 -5.26 0.38 6.27
CA MET A 153 -4.61 -0.41 7.31
C MET A 153 -4.16 -1.75 6.74
N VAL A 154 -3.37 -2.49 7.51
CA VAL A 154 -2.82 -3.78 7.10
C VAL A 154 -3.01 -4.82 8.19
N ASN A 155 -3.36 -6.05 7.79
CA ASN A 155 -3.28 -7.20 8.68
C ASN A 155 -1.93 -7.89 8.54
N TYR A 156 -1.22 -8.05 9.66
CA TYR A 156 -0.11 -8.99 9.76
C TYR A 156 -0.62 -10.28 10.40
N GLN A 157 -0.38 -11.43 9.78
CA GLN A 157 -0.82 -12.72 10.31
C GLN A 157 0.35 -13.52 10.87
N TYR A 158 0.15 -14.06 12.06
CA TYR A 158 1.10 -14.92 12.77
C TYR A 158 0.66 -16.37 12.63
N ARG A 159 1.26 -17.09 11.67
CA ARG A 159 1.03 -18.53 11.50
C ARG A 159 2.04 -19.31 12.31
N LEU A 160 1.59 -19.97 13.37
CA LEU A 160 2.43 -20.74 14.30
C LEU A 160 3.50 -21.60 13.60
N LYS A 161 3.11 -22.33 12.54
CA LYS A 161 4.01 -23.22 11.79
C LYS A 161 5.07 -22.47 10.94
N GLU A 162 4.89 -21.18 10.71
CA GLU A 162 5.73 -20.36 9.84
C GLU A 162 6.53 -19.29 10.62
N ILE A 163 6.21 -19.02 11.90
CA ILE A 163 6.83 -17.93 12.68
C ILE A 163 8.35 -18.02 12.69
N GLU A 164 8.91 -19.17 13.08
CA GLU A 164 10.37 -19.35 13.20
C GLU A 164 11.08 -19.18 11.85
N LYS A 165 10.55 -19.84 10.81
CA LYS A 165 11.03 -19.71 9.44
C LYS A 165 11.03 -18.25 8.98
N ASN A 166 9.96 -17.50 9.26
CA ASN A 166 9.84 -16.11 8.88
C ASN A 166 10.82 -15.22 9.64
N ILE A 167 11.03 -15.47 10.94
CA ILE A 167 12.03 -14.76 11.76
C ILE A 167 13.43 -14.96 11.17
N GLU A 168 13.80 -16.21 10.88
CA GLU A 168 15.10 -16.55 10.32
C GLU A 168 15.32 -15.89 8.96
N ALA A 169 14.36 -16.02 8.03
CA ALA A 169 14.44 -15.41 6.72
C ALA A 169 14.51 -13.87 6.78
N TYR A 170 13.78 -13.24 7.71
CA TYR A 170 13.85 -11.79 7.90
C TYR A 170 15.18 -11.34 8.56
N ALA A 171 15.74 -12.14 9.45
CA ALA A 171 17.01 -11.86 10.09
C ALA A 171 18.18 -11.98 9.10
N ALA A 172 18.17 -13.01 8.25
CA ALA A 172 19.22 -13.28 7.27
C ALA A 172 19.17 -12.36 6.05
N GLU A 173 17.99 -12.21 5.43
CA GLU A 173 17.86 -11.64 4.08
C GLU A 173 16.88 -10.47 3.99
N ARG A 174 16.30 -10.05 5.13
CA ARG A 174 15.20 -9.08 5.17
C ARG A 174 14.00 -9.50 4.31
N THR A 175 13.75 -10.81 4.22
CA THR A 175 12.66 -11.35 3.42
C THR A 175 11.31 -10.83 3.90
N ILE A 176 10.54 -10.27 2.97
CA ILE A 176 9.20 -9.74 3.22
C ILE A 176 8.18 -10.85 2.93
N ALA A 177 7.77 -11.56 3.97
CA ALA A 177 6.75 -12.59 3.87
C ALA A 177 5.38 -11.96 3.54
N VAL A 178 4.73 -12.42 2.46
CA VAL A 178 3.45 -11.90 1.95
C VAL A 178 2.50 -13.03 1.57
N SER A 179 1.20 -12.82 1.76
CA SER A 179 0.14 -13.76 1.32
C SER A 179 0.00 -13.77 -0.21
N SER A 180 -0.66 -14.81 -0.75
CA SER A 180 -0.99 -14.89 -2.19
C SER A 180 -1.81 -13.69 -2.67
N ARG A 181 -2.68 -13.16 -1.81
CA ARG A 181 -3.51 -11.98 -2.12
C ARG A 181 -2.66 -10.73 -2.28
N VAL A 182 -1.70 -10.51 -1.39
CA VAL A 182 -0.76 -9.38 -1.49
C VAL A 182 0.16 -9.55 -2.70
N LYS A 183 0.61 -10.79 -2.99
CA LYS A 183 1.34 -11.08 -4.25
C LYS A 183 0.52 -10.72 -5.49
N SER A 184 -0.79 -10.93 -5.47
CA SER A 184 -1.66 -10.55 -6.58
C SER A 184 -1.70 -9.05 -6.82
N LEU A 185 -1.72 -8.24 -5.74
CA LEU A 185 -1.66 -6.78 -5.84
C LEU A 185 -0.32 -6.32 -6.43
N LEU A 186 0.79 -6.94 -6.03
CA LEU A 186 2.13 -6.65 -6.56
C LEU A 186 2.24 -6.96 -8.06
N ARG A 187 1.68 -8.10 -8.52
CA ARG A 187 1.69 -8.48 -9.94
C ARG A 187 0.79 -7.61 -10.82
N GLY A 188 -0.37 -7.18 -10.32
CA GLY A 188 -1.27 -6.32 -11.08
C GLY A 188 -0.61 -5.01 -11.51
N HIS A 189 0.34 -4.50 -10.71
CA HIS A 189 1.17 -3.36 -11.08
C HIS A 189 2.20 -3.69 -12.18
N GLU A 190 2.80 -4.88 -12.19
CA GLU A 190 3.77 -5.32 -13.20
C GLU A 190 3.14 -5.54 -14.58
N GLU A 191 1.95 -6.14 -14.64
CA GLU A 191 1.21 -6.36 -15.89
C GLU A 191 0.79 -5.03 -16.54
N GLN A 192 0.35 -4.05 -15.75
CA GLN A 192 0.07 -2.69 -16.24
C GLN A 192 1.32 -2.00 -16.77
N ARG A 193 2.50 -2.18 -16.16
CA ARG A 193 3.78 -1.68 -16.71
C ARG A 193 4.09 -2.29 -18.07
N GLY A 194 3.83 -3.58 -18.27
CA GLY A 194 4.02 -4.26 -19.55
C GLY A 194 3.12 -3.70 -20.65
N LEU A 195 1.83 -3.57 -20.37
CA LEU A 195 0.83 -3.02 -21.32
C LEU A 195 1.09 -1.55 -21.66
N SER A 196 1.50 -0.74 -20.68
CA SER A 196 1.85 0.69 -20.89
C SER A 196 3.09 0.87 -21.77
N ARG A 197 4.03 -0.09 -21.76
CA ARG A 197 5.18 -0.10 -22.67
C ARG A 197 4.75 -0.47 -24.09
N LEU A 198 3.93 -1.49 -24.26
CA LEU A 198 3.39 -1.90 -25.57
C LEU A 198 2.51 -0.82 -26.21
N GLY A 199 1.67 -0.12 -25.44
CA GLY A 199 0.85 0.99 -25.92
C GLY A 199 1.66 2.20 -26.40
N ARG A 200 2.92 2.34 -25.96
CA ARG A 200 3.86 3.37 -26.44
C ARG A 200 4.48 3.03 -27.80
N PHE A 201 4.42 1.77 -28.23
CA PHE A 201 4.97 1.29 -29.51
C PHE A 201 3.91 1.07 -30.60
N LEU A 202 2.62 1.21 -30.29
CA LEU A 202 1.57 1.14 -31.29
C LEU A 202 1.34 2.54 -31.89
N PRO A 203 1.48 2.73 -33.21
CA PRO A 203 1.16 4.01 -33.83
C PRO A 203 -0.32 4.31 -33.61
N ARG A 204 -0.62 5.50 -33.06
CA ARG A 204 -1.98 6.06 -33.05
C ARG A 204 -2.48 6.02 -34.50
N LYS A 205 -3.44 5.14 -34.81
CA LYS A 205 -4.17 5.19 -36.08
C LYS A 205 -4.84 6.56 -36.17
N GLY A 206 -4.24 7.46 -36.95
CA GLY A 206 -4.88 8.69 -37.38
C GLY A 206 -6.14 8.32 -38.13
N GLY A 207 -7.29 8.73 -37.59
CA GLY A 207 -8.55 8.68 -38.30
C GLY A 207 -8.55 9.74 -39.39
N SER A 208 -8.36 9.29 -40.64
CA SER A 208 -8.77 10.01 -41.83
C SER A 208 -10.28 9.79 -42.04
N GLY A 209 -11.03 10.87 -42.22
CA GLY A 209 -12.43 10.85 -42.66
C GLY A 209 -12.79 12.20 -43.26
N GLU A 210 -12.86 12.23 -44.58
CA GLU A 210 -13.09 13.37 -45.50
C GLU A 210 -14.50 13.98 -45.43
N SER A 211 -14.61 15.24 -45.88
CA SER A 211 -15.58 15.78 -46.88
C SER A 211 -15.56 17.31 -46.80
N SER A 212 -14.91 18.04 -47.71
CA SER A 212 -15.32 18.45 -49.07
C SER A 212 -16.16 19.73 -49.13
N ASP A 213 -15.69 20.63 -50.01
CA ASP A 213 -16.43 21.64 -50.79
C ASP A 213 -16.88 22.97 -50.16
N SER A 214 -16.25 24.07 -50.59
CA SER A 214 -16.74 24.94 -51.70
C SER A 214 -16.58 26.45 -51.45
N GLN A 215 -16.04 27.13 -52.48
CA GLN A 215 -16.21 28.57 -52.86
C GLN A 215 -15.64 29.61 -51.87
N SER A 216 -14.90 30.66 -52.26
CA SER A 216 -14.65 31.36 -53.53
C SER A 216 -13.24 31.95 -53.54
#